data_AF-A0A8K0KRV4-F1
#
_entry.id   AF-A0A8K0KRV4-F1
#
_cell.length_a   1.000
_cell.length_b   1.000
_cell.length_c   1.000
_cell.angle_alpha   90.00
_cell.angle_beta   90.00
_cell.angle_gamma   90.00
#
_symmetry.space_group_name_H-M   'P 1'
#
loop_
_entity.id
_entity.type
_entity.pdbx_description
1 polymer ?
#
loop_
_entity_poly.entity_id
_entity_poly.type
_entity_poly.pdbx_seq_one_letter_code
_entity_poly.pdbx_strand_id
1 'polypeptide(L)'
;MICQTLAEVDSEPIRNSCIECLKAHAKYYPDQVLESVVKKLVTENDEIKTETTADLLQYLGSLKRRFSAMCELACSAGEPFTSNIIPKVISVIVGSSSSQTPKKAVVGFSCLRKAIEISESNQEWLCEYLYNEEGAPAVFIKWWIIGAFAGNDSNQTTNEDIFEDPELLQEVAAIISLIVRTLNASIQGALVLEILPLFFHWNVLNENCLKDAGVLPDYKPLDESSPWQQTQTVILLEAVIGSLRRDEVVQEALSKTTVLELYEHLSALAIFNLHPPTRLSSARLLGCLINKTPQEVHLVKLLADLKAAINPVLDDSIIPLWQRLSAVKLHIWVTKALLLRGHDDADIWID
;
A
#
# COMPACT_ATOMS: atom_id res chain seq x y z
N MET A 1 30.08 -9.72 17.07
CA MET A 1 29.90 -11.13 16.69
C MET A 1 28.44 -11.41 16.32
N ILE A 2 27.47 -11.33 17.24
CA ILE A 2 26.07 -11.70 16.95
C ILE A 2 25.46 -10.99 15.73
N CYS A 3 25.53 -9.64 15.66
CA CYS A 3 24.99 -8.91 14.49
C CYS A 3 25.66 -9.28 13.16
N GLN A 4 26.95 -9.61 13.20
CA GLN A 4 27.70 -10.03 12.00
C GLN A 4 27.25 -11.43 11.56
N THR A 5 27.09 -12.35 12.51
CA THR A 5 26.54 -13.68 12.26
C THR A 5 25.15 -13.61 11.65
N LEU A 6 24.30 -12.66 12.07
CA LEU A 6 22.97 -12.45 11.48
C LEU A 6 23.01 -12.03 10.01
N ALA A 7 23.99 -11.22 9.62
CA ALA A 7 24.13 -10.77 8.24
C ALA A 7 24.67 -11.89 7.32
N GLU A 8 25.60 -12.70 7.83
CA GLU A 8 26.39 -13.64 7.03
C GLU A 8 25.78 -15.05 6.96
N VAL A 9 25.15 -15.54 8.04
CA VAL A 9 24.75 -16.95 8.16
C VAL A 9 23.39 -17.24 7.51
N ASP A 10 23.38 -18.22 6.61
CA ASP A 10 22.15 -18.61 5.89
C ASP A 10 21.24 -19.59 6.64
N SER A 11 21.70 -20.12 7.78
CA SER A 11 20.92 -21.00 8.63
C SER A 11 19.87 -20.24 9.46
N GLU A 12 18.59 -20.48 9.18
CA GLU A 12 17.46 -19.90 9.91
C GLU A 12 17.46 -20.22 11.42
N PRO A 13 17.71 -21.47 11.88
CA PRO A 13 17.81 -21.76 13.31
C PRO A 13 18.90 -20.97 14.03
N ILE A 14 20.04 -20.75 13.38
CA ILE A 14 21.14 -19.95 13.96
C ILE A 14 20.72 -18.49 14.05
N ARG A 15 20.07 -17.94 13.02
CA ARG A 15 19.57 -16.57 13.05
C ARG A 15 18.54 -16.36 14.16
N ASN A 16 17.57 -17.27 14.29
CA ASN A 16 16.56 -17.18 15.33
C ASN A 16 17.21 -17.23 16.72
N SER A 17 18.20 -18.12 16.91
CA SER A 17 18.98 -18.16 18.16
C SER A 17 19.74 -16.85 18.43
N CYS A 18 20.34 -16.25 17.40
CA CYS A 18 21.00 -14.94 17.51
C CYS A 18 20.02 -13.82 17.85
N ILE A 19 18.83 -13.81 17.24
CA ILE A 19 17.77 -12.83 17.53
C ILE A 19 17.28 -12.99 18.97
N GLU A 20 17.01 -14.21 19.43
CA GLU A 20 16.63 -14.48 20.83
C GLU A 20 17.70 -14.04 21.82
N CYS A 21 18.99 -14.27 21.51
CA CYS A 21 20.10 -13.75 22.31
C CYS A 21 20.09 -12.21 22.35
N LEU A 22 19.88 -11.55 21.21
CA LEU A 22 19.80 -10.08 21.18
C LEU A 22 18.59 -9.55 21.95
N LYS A 23 17.42 -10.20 21.85
CA LYS A 23 16.23 -9.87 22.64
C LYS A 23 16.52 -10.03 24.14
N ALA A 24 17.16 -11.11 24.55
CA ALA A 24 17.54 -11.34 25.93
C ALA A 24 18.52 -10.28 26.44
N HIS A 25 19.53 -9.91 25.64
CA HIS A 25 20.47 -8.85 25.99
C HIS A 25 19.85 -7.46 26.01
N ALA A 26 18.92 -7.16 25.09
CA ALA A 26 18.21 -5.89 25.02
C ALA A 26 17.46 -5.56 26.31
N LYS A 27 16.99 -6.59 27.04
CA LYS A 27 16.35 -6.42 28.36
C LYS A 27 17.28 -5.87 29.44
N TYR A 28 18.58 -6.16 29.35
CA TYR A 28 19.57 -5.74 30.35
C TYR A 28 20.44 -4.57 29.89
N TYR A 29 20.70 -4.47 28.59
CA TYR A 29 21.60 -3.49 27.98
C TYR A 29 21.01 -2.87 26.71
N PRO A 30 19.84 -2.19 26.80
CA PRO A 30 19.11 -1.72 25.65
C PRO A 30 19.94 -0.80 24.75
N ASP A 31 20.64 0.18 25.33
CA ASP A 31 21.43 1.17 24.57
C ASP A 31 22.58 0.54 23.79
N GLN A 32 23.29 -0.41 24.41
CA GLN A 32 24.45 -1.08 23.79
C GLN A 32 24.02 -1.99 22.63
N VAL A 33 22.90 -2.71 22.82
CA VAL A 33 22.33 -3.55 21.77
C VAL A 33 21.81 -2.67 20.65
N LEU A 34 21.08 -1.59 20.97
CA LEU A 34 20.55 -0.67 19.99
C LEU A 34 21.65 0.00 19.17
N GLU A 35 22.69 0.54 19.81
CA GLU A 35 23.85 1.11 19.12
C GLU A 35 24.48 0.08 18.19
N SER A 36 24.69 -1.15 18.66
CA SER A 36 25.29 -2.23 17.87
C SER A 36 24.42 -2.66 16.69
N VAL A 37 23.10 -2.77 16.89
CA VAL A 37 22.11 -3.16 15.87
C VAL A 37 22.01 -2.06 14.82
N VAL A 38 21.81 -0.81 15.24
CA VAL A 38 21.75 0.33 14.34
C VAL A 38 23.04 0.46 13.54
N LYS A 39 24.20 0.49 14.21
CA LYS A 39 25.48 0.74 13.56
C LYS A 39 25.89 -0.35 12.57
N LYS A 40 25.48 -1.60 12.79
CA LYS A 40 25.91 -2.74 11.96
C LYS A 40 24.85 -3.20 10.96
N LEU A 41 23.57 -3.15 11.33
CA LEU A 41 22.50 -3.64 10.48
C LEU A 41 21.88 -2.53 9.61
N VAL A 42 21.89 -1.26 10.06
CA VAL A 42 21.35 -0.13 9.28
C VAL A 42 22.40 0.51 8.38
N THR A 43 23.59 0.83 8.92
CA THR A 43 24.57 1.71 8.26
C THR A 43 25.47 1.02 7.24
N GLU A 44 25.48 -0.31 7.16
CA GLU A 44 26.09 -1.06 6.06
C GLU A 44 25.17 -1.00 4.82
N ASN A 45 24.90 0.23 4.39
CA ASN A 45 24.25 0.58 3.14
C ASN A 45 25.33 0.71 2.06
N ASP A 46 26.19 -0.31 1.96
CA ASP A 46 27.25 -0.31 0.97
C ASP A 46 26.61 -0.18 -0.42
N GLU A 47 27.05 0.84 -1.17
CA GLU A 47 26.86 0.91 -2.61
C GLU A 47 27.55 -0.32 -3.20
N ILE A 48 26.80 -1.42 -3.32
CA ILE A 48 27.40 -2.62 -3.87
C ILE A 48 27.59 -2.38 -5.35
N LYS A 49 28.85 -2.36 -5.77
CA LYS A 49 29.24 -2.55 -7.16
C LYS A 49 28.94 -4.01 -7.54
N THR A 50 27.65 -4.33 -7.71
CA THR A 50 27.24 -5.68 -8.12
C THR A 50 27.60 -5.83 -9.59
N GLU A 51 28.68 -6.54 -9.88
CA GLU A 51 29.08 -6.84 -11.26
C GLU A 51 28.34 -8.06 -11.81
N THR A 52 27.87 -8.97 -10.94
CA THR A 52 27.15 -10.20 -11.34
C THR A 52 25.78 -10.37 -10.69
N THR A 53 24.91 -11.16 -11.34
CA THR A 53 23.60 -11.56 -10.80
C THR A 53 23.73 -12.34 -9.48
N ALA A 54 24.80 -13.13 -9.33
CA ALA A 54 25.05 -13.90 -8.11
C ALA A 54 25.35 -12.96 -6.92
N ASP A 55 26.16 -11.92 -7.13
CA ASP A 55 26.46 -10.92 -6.11
C ASP A 55 25.20 -10.18 -5.66
N LEU A 56 24.32 -9.87 -6.61
CA LEU A 56 23.05 -9.23 -6.31
C LEU A 56 22.13 -10.14 -5.49
N LEU A 57 22.02 -11.42 -5.83
CA LEU A 57 21.21 -12.37 -5.05
C LEU A 57 21.77 -12.57 -3.63
N GLN A 58 23.09 -12.69 -3.49
CA GLN A 58 23.74 -12.79 -2.19
C GLN A 58 23.51 -11.53 -1.36
N TYR A 59 23.60 -10.35 -1.98
CA TYR A 59 23.31 -9.08 -1.33
C TYR A 59 21.88 -9.00 -0.82
N LEU A 60 20.90 -9.32 -1.68
CA LEU A 60 19.48 -9.28 -1.31
C LEU A 60 19.16 -10.30 -0.22
N GLY A 61 19.80 -11.48 -0.25
CA GLY A 61 19.73 -12.45 0.83
C GLY A 61 20.25 -11.89 2.16
N SER A 62 21.43 -11.26 2.15
CA SER A 62 21.99 -10.58 3.32
C SER A 62 21.07 -9.46 3.83
N LEU A 63 20.60 -8.58 2.93
CA LEU A 63 19.69 -7.49 3.26
C LEU A 63 18.40 -8.01 3.91
N LYS A 64 17.80 -9.05 3.35
CA LYS A 64 16.59 -9.69 3.90
C LYS A 64 16.81 -10.21 5.30
N ARG A 65 17.96 -10.85 5.56
CA ARG A 65 18.31 -11.36 6.90
C ARG A 65 18.46 -10.22 7.90
N ARG A 66 19.16 -9.13 7.52
CA ARG A 66 19.36 -7.95 8.37
C ARG A 66 18.03 -7.25 8.68
N PHE A 67 17.22 -6.99 7.67
CA PHE A 67 15.90 -6.35 7.83
C PHE A 67 14.93 -7.20 8.64
N SER A 68 14.90 -8.52 8.41
CA SER A 68 14.08 -9.42 9.22
C SER A 68 14.47 -9.36 10.69
N ALA A 69 15.77 -9.45 11.00
CA ALA A 69 16.25 -9.37 12.37
C ALA A 69 15.96 -8.01 13.03
N MET A 70 16.13 -6.92 12.27
CA MET A 70 15.83 -5.57 12.73
C MET A 70 14.35 -5.41 13.08
N CYS A 71 13.45 -5.81 12.17
CA CYS A 71 12.01 -5.66 12.40
C CYS A 71 11.56 -6.56 13.57
N GLU A 72 12.09 -7.77 13.68
CA GLU A 72 11.77 -8.67 14.79
C GLU A 72 12.25 -8.13 16.15
N LEU A 73 13.45 -7.53 16.20
CA LEU A 73 13.94 -6.84 17.41
C LEU A 73 13.10 -5.61 17.73
N ALA A 74 12.75 -4.81 16.73
CA ALA A 74 11.89 -3.64 16.89
C ALA A 74 10.54 -4.01 17.50
N CYS A 75 9.98 -5.16 17.16
CA CYS A 75 8.66 -5.59 17.66
C CYS A 75 8.70 -6.19 19.07
N SER A 76 9.83 -6.80 19.46
CA SER A 76 9.91 -7.66 20.64
C SER A 76 10.71 -7.06 21.80
N ALA A 77 11.63 -6.13 21.54
CA ALA A 77 12.50 -5.53 22.54
C ALA A 77 11.92 -4.25 23.18
N GLY A 78 10.72 -3.84 22.79
CA GLY A 78 9.99 -2.69 23.34
C GLY A 78 10.20 -1.38 22.56
N GLU A 79 9.50 -0.34 23.03
CA GLU A 79 9.39 0.97 22.38
C GLU A 79 10.73 1.62 21.96
N PRO A 80 11.81 1.61 22.77
CA PRO A 80 13.07 2.24 22.38
C PRO A 80 13.69 1.63 21.11
N PHE A 81 13.47 0.33 20.88
CA PHE A 81 13.95 -0.34 19.69
C PHE A 81 13.10 0.03 18.47
N THR A 82 11.78 0.03 18.62
CA THR A 82 10.86 0.42 17.55
C THR A 82 11.15 1.84 17.06
N SER A 83 11.23 2.80 17.98
CA SER A 83 11.42 4.22 17.66
C SER A 83 12.76 4.56 17.02
N ASN A 84 13.75 3.67 17.15
CA ASN A 84 15.07 3.86 16.57
C ASN A 84 15.33 3.02 15.32
N ILE A 85 14.63 1.89 15.16
CA ILE A 85 14.83 0.94 14.06
C ILE A 85 13.83 1.20 12.93
N ILE A 86 12.54 1.32 13.24
CA ILE A 86 11.47 1.45 12.24
C ILE A 86 11.65 2.67 11.33
N PRO A 87 11.89 3.90 11.84
CA PRO A 87 12.13 5.05 10.98
C PRO A 87 13.31 4.84 10.03
N LYS A 88 14.33 4.09 10.47
CA LYS A 88 15.50 3.77 9.62
C LYS A 88 15.13 2.77 8.54
N VAL A 89 14.36 1.74 8.86
CA VAL A 89 13.83 0.79 7.87
C VAL A 89 12.99 1.53 6.82
N ILE A 90 12.07 2.38 7.26
CA ILE A 90 11.24 3.22 6.37
C ILE A 90 12.12 4.14 5.52
N SER A 91 13.12 4.79 6.10
CA SER A 91 14.03 5.67 5.36
C SER A 91 14.82 4.94 4.28
N VAL A 92 15.19 3.67 4.50
CA VAL A 92 15.89 2.87 3.49
C VAL A 92 14.92 2.43 2.39
N ILE A 93 13.69 2.07 2.76
CA ILE A 93 12.64 1.71 1.80
C ILE A 93 12.30 2.90 0.88
N VAL A 94 12.05 4.07 1.47
CA VAL A 94 11.52 5.26 0.79
C VAL A 94 12.63 6.15 0.21
N GLY A 95 13.77 6.24 0.88
CA GLY A 95 14.84 7.20 0.59
C GLY A 95 15.92 6.71 -0.39
N SER A 96 15.83 5.47 -0.89
CA SER A 96 16.82 4.96 -1.82
C SER A 96 16.58 5.57 -3.22
N SER A 97 17.42 6.48 -3.68
CA SER A 97 17.37 7.07 -5.04
C SER A 97 18.22 6.31 -6.08
N SER A 98 18.88 5.22 -5.67
CA SER A 98 19.82 4.44 -6.50
C SER A 98 19.12 3.44 -7.44
N SER A 99 19.76 3.02 -8.53
CA SER A 99 19.25 1.98 -9.44
C SER A 99 18.99 0.59 -8.78
N GLN A 100 19.51 0.34 -7.58
CA GLN A 100 19.26 -0.89 -6.81
C GLN A 100 18.09 -0.78 -5.83
N THR A 101 17.41 0.38 -5.77
CA THR A 101 16.26 0.65 -4.91
C THR A 101 15.11 -0.37 -4.98
N PRO A 102 14.70 -0.92 -6.15
CA PRO A 102 13.46 -1.70 -6.21
C PRO A 102 13.51 -2.91 -5.29
N LYS A 103 14.58 -3.69 -5.46
CA LYS A 103 14.75 -4.95 -4.75
C LYS A 103 14.99 -4.72 -3.26
N LYS A 104 15.60 -3.58 -2.88
CA LYS A 104 15.73 -3.18 -1.47
C LYS A 104 14.36 -2.84 -0.88
N ALA A 105 13.53 -2.09 -1.59
CA ALA A 105 12.17 -1.74 -1.16
C ALA A 105 11.31 -3.00 -0.99
N VAL A 106 11.32 -3.94 -1.95
CA VAL A 106 10.58 -5.22 -1.84
C VAL A 106 10.98 -5.98 -0.58
N VAL A 107 12.28 -6.13 -0.35
CA VAL A 107 12.79 -6.82 0.84
C VAL A 107 12.37 -6.09 2.13
N GLY A 108 12.48 -4.76 2.15
CA GLY A 108 12.08 -3.93 3.28
C GLY A 108 10.60 -4.03 3.61
N PHE A 109 9.73 -3.84 2.63
CA PHE A 109 8.29 -3.99 2.82
C PHE A 109 7.92 -5.42 3.24
N SER A 110 8.48 -6.45 2.61
CA SER A 110 8.20 -7.85 3.00
C SER A 110 8.61 -8.13 4.46
N CYS A 111 9.77 -7.64 4.91
CA CYS A 111 10.21 -7.77 6.29
C CYS A 111 9.34 -6.97 7.27
N LEU A 112 8.98 -5.74 6.92
CA LEU A 112 8.11 -4.89 7.73
C LEU A 112 6.72 -5.51 7.90
N ARG A 113 6.14 -6.01 6.80
CA ARG A 113 4.85 -6.72 6.81
C ARG A 113 4.87 -7.92 7.74
N LYS A 114 5.87 -8.79 7.61
CA LYS A 114 6.00 -9.97 8.47
C LYS A 114 6.12 -9.59 9.94
N ALA A 115 6.81 -8.49 10.24
CA ALA A 115 6.95 -8.01 11.61
C ALA A 115 5.60 -7.52 12.19
N ILE A 116 4.78 -6.86 11.37
CA ILE A 116 3.40 -6.50 11.74
C ILE A 116 2.54 -7.75 11.96
N GLU A 117 2.64 -8.75 11.09
CA GLU A 117 1.83 -9.99 11.16
C GLU A 117 2.20 -10.91 12.33
N ILE A 118 3.49 -11.03 12.68
CA ILE A 118 3.97 -11.95 13.74
C ILE A 118 3.71 -11.39 15.15
N SER A 119 3.53 -10.09 15.27
CA SER A 119 3.44 -9.40 16.56
C SER A 119 2.07 -9.53 17.22
N GLU A 120 1.50 -10.72 17.38
CA GLU A 120 0.12 -10.91 17.88
C GLU A 120 -0.19 -10.11 19.16
N SER A 121 0.77 -9.98 20.09
CA SER A 121 0.59 -9.19 21.31
C SER A 121 0.82 -7.67 21.15
N ASN A 122 1.57 -7.25 20.12
CA ASN A 122 2.05 -5.88 19.94
C ASN A 122 1.61 -5.25 18.60
N GLN A 123 0.77 -5.95 17.83
CA GLN A 123 0.39 -5.56 16.47
C GLN A 123 -0.33 -4.22 16.47
N GLU A 124 -1.30 -4.04 17.37
CA GLU A 124 -2.07 -2.80 17.51
C GLU A 124 -1.13 -1.63 17.81
N TRP A 125 -0.26 -1.78 18.81
CA TRP A 125 0.70 -0.75 19.19
C TRP A 125 1.68 -0.40 18.05
N LEU A 126 2.23 -1.40 17.35
CA LEU A 126 3.16 -1.15 16.25
C LEU A 126 2.46 -0.44 15.08
N CYS A 127 1.23 -0.83 14.74
CA CYS A 127 0.46 -0.15 13.71
C CYS A 127 0.09 1.27 14.10
N GLU A 128 -0.26 1.51 15.37
CA GLU A 128 -0.49 2.86 15.90
C GLU A 128 0.79 3.70 15.84
N TYR A 129 1.94 3.14 16.22
CA TYR A 129 3.25 3.80 16.08
C TYR A 129 3.54 4.15 14.62
N LEU A 130 3.39 3.20 13.70
CA LEU A 130 3.60 3.40 12.26
C LEU A 130 2.69 4.48 11.69
N TYR A 131 1.46 4.62 12.20
CA TYR A 131 0.57 5.69 11.78
C TYR A 131 0.91 7.05 12.42
N ASN A 132 0.97 7.10 13.75
CA ASN A 132 1.08 8.36 14.49
C ASN A 132 2.48 9.01 14.37
N GLU A 133 3.53 8.20 14.48
CA GLU A 133 4.91 8.72 14.52
C GLU A 133 5.54 8.78 13.12
N GLU A 134 5.24 7.79 12.27
CA GLU A 134 5.88 7.68 10.95
C GLU A 134 4.98 8.14 9.79
N GLY A 135 3.67 8.34 10.01
CA GLY A 135 2.72 8.66 8.94
C GLY A 135 2.73 7.62 7.81
N ALA A 136 3.05 6.35 8.13
CA ALA A 136 3.51 5.37 7.16
C ALA A 136 2.53 5.17 5.97
N PRO A 137 1.21 5.05 6.15
CA PRO A 137 0.29 4.91 5.01
C PRO A 137 0.40 6.08 4.01
N ALA A 138 0.41 7.31 4.49
CA ALA A 138 0.50 8.50 3.65
C ALA A 138 1.88 8.63 3.00
N VAL A 139 2.96 8.32 3.74
CA VAL A 139 4.32 8.30 3.21
C VAL A 139 4.46 7.27 2.10
N PHE A 140 3.97 6.05 2.27
CA PHE A 140 4.06 4.99 1.27
C PHE A 140 3.24 5.32 0.01
N ILE A 141 2.05 5.89 0.17
CA ILE A 141 1.22 6.34 -0.96
C ILE A 141 1.92 7.47 -1.71
N LYS A 142 2.38 8.52 -1.01
CA LYS A 142 3.09 9.64 -1.64
C LYS A 142 4.36 9.17 -2.35
N TRP A 143 5.13 8.30 -1.71
CA TRP A 143 6.33 7.69 -2.31
C TRP A 143 6.01 6.94 -3.60
N TRP A 144 4.96 6.11 -3.59
CA TRP A 144 4.55 5.39 -4.79
C TRP A 144 4.10 6.34 -5.91
N ILE A 145 3.28 7.34 -5.58
CA ILE A 145 2.77 8.32 -6.55
C ILE A 145 3.96 9.04 -7.22
N ILE A 146 4.88 9.59 -6.41
CA ILE A 146 6.07 10.29 -6.90
C ILE A 146 6.94 9.36 -7.77
N GLY A 147 7.11 8.11 -7.35
CA GLY A 147 7.86 7.12 -8.10
C GLY A 147 7.25 6.76 -9.45
N ALA A 148 5.94 6.53 -9.48
CA ALA A 148 5.19 6.27 -10.71
C ALA A 148 5.23 7.46 -11.70
N PHE A 149 5.53 8.66 -11.22
CA PHE A 149 5.74 9.85 -12.06
C PHE A 149 7.10 9.93 -12.72
N ALA A 150 8.15 9.62 -11.96
CA ALA A 150 9.53 9.81 -12.41
C ALA A 150 9.84 9.00 -13.69
N GLY A 151 9.12 7.91 -13.94
CA GLY A 151 9.33 7.06 -15.12
C GLY A 151 8.63 7.50 -16.41
N ASN A 152 8.01 8.69 -16.46
CA ASN A 152 7.49 9.23 -17.72
C ASN A 152 8.47 10.21 -18.40
N ASP A 153 9.55 10.60 -17.72
CA ASP A 153 10.59 11.42 -18.34
C ASP A 153 11.55 10.51 -19.13
N SER A 154 11.34 10.49 -20.44
CA SER A 154 12.01 9.62 -21.43
C SER A 154 13.55 9.66 -21.47
N ASN A 155 14.19 10.42 -20.58
CA ASN A 155 15.63 10.62 -20.49
C ASN A 155 16.28 9.96 -19.26
N GLN A 156 15.52 9.32 -18.34
CA GLN A 156 16.08 8.68 -17.13
C GLN A 156 15.63 7.21 -16.94
N THR A 157 16.16 6.32 -17.76
CA THR A 157 15.86 4.89 -17.86
C THR A 157 16.28 3.98 -16.68
N THR A 158 16.39 4.47 -15.44
CA THR A 158 17.00 3.66 -14.35
C THR A 158 16.13 3.36 -13.13
N ASN A 159 14.99 4.04 -12.94
CA ASN A 159 14.11 3.81 -11.78
C ASN A 159 12.67 3.41 -12.16
N GLU A 160 12.39 3.19 -13.44
CA GLU A 160 11.02 2.94 -13.95
C GLU A 160 10.51 1.55 -13.54
N ASP A 161 11.38 0.54 -13.54
CA ASP A 161 11.01 -0.87 -13.30
C ASP A 161 10.38 -1.15 -11.93
N ILE A 162 10.59 -0.30 -10.92
CA ILE A 162 10.13 -0.54 -9.54
C ILE A 162 8.64 -0.35 -9.39
N PHE A 163 8.15 0.77 -9.92
CA PHE A 163 6.76 1.19 -9.77
C PHE A 163 5.87 0.48 -10.78
N GLU A 164 6.47 -0.36 -11.62
CA GLU A 164 5.81 -1.33 -12.49
C GLU A 164 5.74 -2.73 -11.86
N ASP A 165 6.42 -2.98 -10.73
CA ASP A 165 6.41 -4.28 -10.05
C ASP A 165 5.08 -4.50 -9.30
N PRO A 166 4.21 -5.41 -9.79
CA PRO A 166 2.93 -5.68 -9.14
C PRO A 166 3.10 -6.35 -7.77
N GLU A 167 4.15 -7.12 -7.54
CA GLU A 167 4.39 -7.79 -6.25
C GLU A 167 4.68 -6.75 -5.17
N LEU A 168 5.53 -5.77 -5.51
CA LEU A 168 5.84 -4.67 -4.61
C LEU A 168 4.61 -3.84 -4.27
N LEU A 169 3.80 -3.49 -5.28
CA LEU A 169 2.55 -2.75 -5.08
C LEU A 169 1.61 -3.49 -4.11
N GLN A 170 1.49 -4.81 -4.27
CA GLN A 170 0.67 -5.64 -3.39
C GLN A 170 1.24 -5.72 -1.97
N GLU A 171 2.56 -5.75 -1.79
CA GLU A 171 3.17 -5.73 -0.46
C GLU A 171 2.89 -4.39 0.26
N VAL A 172 3.03 -3.27 -0.45
CA VAL A 172 2.70 -1.94 0.09
C VAL A 172 1.21 -1.87 0.47
N ALA A 173 0.32 -2.32 -0.41
CA ALA A 173 -1.11 -2.38 -0.17
C ALA A 173 -1.47 -3.26 1.04
N ALA A 174 -0.79 -4.39 1.21
CA ALA A 174 -1.02 -5.29 2.34
C ALA A 174 -0.65 -4.63 3.67
N ILE A 175 0.49 -3.93 3.74
CA ILE A 175 0.94 -3.21 4.95
C ILE A 175 -0.04 -2.09 5.29
N ILE A 176 -0.41 -1.26 4.31
CA ILE A 176 -1.41 -0.20 4.50
C ILE A 176 -2.71 -0.82 5.05
N SER A 177 -3.17 -1.90 4.45
CA SER A 177 -4.40 -2.56 4.88
C SER A 177 -4.30 -3.09 6.32
N LEU A 178 -3.15 -3.65 6.72
CA LEU A 178 -2.92 -4.13 8.08
C LEU A 178 -2.94 -2.98 9.09
N ILE A 179 -2.21 -1.90 8.79
CA ILE A 179 -2.19 -0.69 9.63
C ILE A 179 -3.62 -0.17 9.77
N VAL A 180 -4.30 0.13 8.66
CA VAL A 180 -5.65 0.73 8.69
C VAL A 180 -6.65 -0.11 9.46
N ARG A 181 -6.67 -1.44 9.30
CA ARG A 181 -7.60 -2.33 10.03
C ARG A 181 -7.46 -2.26 11.55
N THR A 182 -6.23 -2.05 12.04
CA THR A 182 -5.96 -1.97 13.48
C THR A 182 -6.33 -0.62 14.10
N LEU A 183 -6.32 0.47 13.32
CA LEU A 183 -6.66 1.80 13.81
C LEU A 183 -8.13 1.90 14.25
N ASN A 184 -8.38 2.76 15.23
CA ASN A 184 -9.74 3.11 15.64
C ASN A 184 -10.47 3.97 14.58
N ALA A 185 -11.79 4.06 14.67
CA ALA A 185 -12.63 4.72 13.67
C ALA A 185 -12.31 6.21 13.47
N SER A 186 -11.97 6.92 14.55
CA SER A 186 -11.60 8.34 14.47
C SER A 186 -10.34 8.55 13.65
N ILE A 187 -9.32 7.72 13.91
CA ILE A 187 -8.06 7.77 13.16
C ILE A 187 -8.28 7.36 11.70
N GLN A 188 -9.08 6.31 11.46
CA GLN A 188 -9.44 5.90 10.10
C GLN A 188 -10.11 7.04 9.31
N GLY A 189 -11.04 7.78 9.93
CA GLY A 189 -11.68 8.94 9.33
C GLY A 189 -10.69 10.05 8.99
N ALA A 190 -9.76 10.37 9.89
CA ALA A 190 -8.71 11.36 9.65
C ALA A 190 -7.79 10.96 8.48
N LEU A 191 -7.39 9.68 8.42
CA LEU A 191 -6.58 9.16 7.32
C LEU A 191 -7.30 9.26 5.97
N VAL A 192 -8.61 8.98 5.90
CA VAL A 192 -9.39 9.14 4.66
C VAL A 192 -9.37 10.58 4.16
N LEU A 193 -9.56 11.54 5.08
CA LEU A 193 -9.50 12.97 4.76
C LEU A 193 -8.10 13.43 4.30
N GLU A 194 -7.04 12.76 4.74
CA GLU A 194 -5.68 13.03 4.26
C GLU A 194 -5.40 12.40 2.89
N ILE A 195 -5.77 11.13 2.70
CA ILE A 195 -5.37 10.34 1.53
C ILE A 195 -6.21 10.65 0.31
N LEU A 196 -7.52 10.75 0.45
CA LEU A 196 -8.41 10.85 -0.71
C LEU A 196 -8.14 12.10 -1.57
N PRO A 197 -7.84 13.28 -0.99
CA PRO A 197 -7.45 14.45 -1.77
C PRO A 197 -6.18 14.23 -2.63
N LEU A 198 -5.30 13.28 -2.29
CA LEU A 198 -4.14 12.93 -3.13
C LEU A 198 -4.56 12.32 -4.49
N PHE A 199 -5.75 11.72 -4.58
CA PHE A 199 -6.25 11.10 -5.80
C PHE A 199 -7.10 12.06 -6.67
N PHE A 200 -7.72 13.06 -6.06
CA PHE A 200 -8.56 14.05 -6.75
C PHE A 200 -7.84 15.37 -7.07
N HIS A 201 -7.00 15.84 -6.16
CA HIS A 201 -6.51 17.23 -6.14
C HIS A 201 -5.00 17.31 -5.90
N TRP A 202 -4.24 16.29 -6.31
CA TRP A 202 -2.78 16.25 -6.14
C TRP A 202 -2.07 17.53 -6.57
N ASN A 203 -2.49 18.08 -7.71
CA ASN A 203 -1.93 19.30 -8.28
C ASN A 203 -2.05 20.52 -7.35
N VAL A 204 -3.09 20.56 -6.51
CA VAL A 204 -3.35 21.68 -5.58
C VAL A 204 -2.58 21.49 -4.27
N LEU A 205 -2.47 20.24 -3.80
CA LEU A 205 -1.92 19.95 -2.47
C LEU A 205 -0.40 19.98 -2.41
N ASN A 206 0.27 19.75 -3.56
CA ASN A 206 1.71 19.55 -3.62
C ASN A 206 2.44 20.61 -4.44
N GLU A 207 1.93 21.83 -4.57
CA GLU A 207 2.61 22.92 -5.30
C GLU A 207 4.06 23.16 -4.82
N ASN A 208 4.38 22.86 -3.56
CA ASN A 208 5.74 22.96 -3.03
C ASN A 208 6.60 21.72 -3.32
N CYS A 209 6.04 20.49 -3.21
CA CYS A 209 6.78 19.26 -3.52
C CYS A 209 7.01 19.07 -5.02
N LEU A 210 6.10 19.57 -5.86
CA LEU A 210 6.20 19.50 -7.33
C LEU A 210 7.30 20.42 -7.89
N LYS A 211 7.57 21.56 -7.23
CA LYS A 211 8.60 22.53 -7.67
C LYS A 211 10.01 21.96 -7.57
N ASP A 212 10.28 21.18 -6.52
CA ASP A 212 11.61 20.61 -6.30
C ASP A 212 11.86 19.35 -7.16
N ALA A 213 10.79 18.66 -7.58
CA ALA A 213 10.88 17.42 -8.34
C ALA A 213 10.77 17.60 -9.87
N GLY A 214 10.46 18.81 -10.36
CA GLY A 214 10.30 19.07 -11.80
C GLY A 214 9.11 18.32 -12.44
N VAL A 215 8.19 17.81 -11.63
CA VAL A 215 7.10 16.91 -12.07
C VAL A 215 5.96 17.72 -12.71
N LEU A 216 5.53 17.25 -13.90
CA LEU A 216 4.45 17.84 -14.69
C LEU A 216 3.07 17.72 -13.99
N PRO A 217 2.18 18.71 -14.19
CA PRO A 217 0.94 18.92 -13.43
C PRO A 217 -0.25 18.02 -13.80
N ASP A 218 -0.05 16.79 -14.27
CA ASP A 218 -1.15 15.93 -14.77
C ASP A 218 -1.21 14.56 -14.05
N TYR A 219 -1.33 14.56 -12.71
CA TYR A 219 -1.76 13.36 -11.98
C TYR A 219 -3.26 13.23 -11.93
N LYS A 220 -3.77 12.21 -12.62
CA LYS A 220 -5.20 11.90 -12.68
C LYS A 220 -5.38 10.38 -12.56
N PRO A 221 -5.05 9.77 -11.40
CA PRO A 221 -5.09 8.30 -11.25
C PRO A 221 -6.50 7.72 -11.39
N LEU A 222 -7.51 8.57 -11.21
CA LEU A 222 -8.93 8.25 -11.31
C LEU A 222 -9.50 8.42 -12.72
N ASP A 223 -8.70 8.91 -13.68
CA ASP A 223 -9.08 9.07 -15.09
C ASP A 223 -8.68 7.80 -15.86
N GLU A 224 -9.62 7.19 -16.57
CA GLU A 224 -9.40 5.95 -17.31
C GLU A 224 -8.43 6.10 -18.49
N SER A 225 -8.23 7.32 -18.98
CA SER A 225 -7.30 7.66 -20.05
C SER A 225 -5.87 7.89 -19.57
N SER A 226 -5.65 8.02 -18.26
CA SER A 226 -4.32 8.16 -17.68
C SER A 226 -3.42 6.94 -17.92
N PRO A 227 -2.09 7.13 -17.95
CA PRO A 227 -1.14 6.03 -17.98
C PRO A 227 -1.42 5.02 -16.87
N TRP A 228 -1.27 3.74 -17.19
CA TRP A 228 -1.59 2.68 -16.24
C TRP A 228 -0.74 2.76 -14.96
N GLN A 229 0.47 3.31 -15.05
CA GLN A 229 1.35 3.56 -13.91
C GLN A 229 0.71 4.49 -12.88
N GLN A 230 -0.11 5.45 -13.35
CA GLN A 230 -0.92 6.29 -12.46
C GLN A 230 -2.15 5.54 -11.97
N THR A 231 -2.91 4.91 -12.87
CA THR A 231 -4.21 4.33 -12.48
C THR A 231 -4.08 3.13 -11.54
N GLN A 232 -2.99 2.37 -11.61
CA GLN A 232 -2.75 1.25 -10.69
C GLN A 232 -2.65 1.68 -9.22
N THR A 233 -2.39 2.96 -8.93
CA THR A 233 -2.37 3.49 -7.56
C THR A 233 -3.74 3.36 -6.87
N VAL A 234 -4.81 3.12 -7.61
CA VAL A 234 -6.12 2.73 -7.07
C VAL A 234 -6.03 1.49 -6.16
N ILE A 235 -5.02 0.62 -6.33
CA ILE A 235 -4.75 -0.53 -5.45
C ILE A 235 -4.38 -0.07 -4.04
N LEU A 236 -3.63 1.03 -3.90
CA LEU A 236 -3.32 1.62 -2.61
C LEU A 236 -4.54 2.30 -2.00
N LEU A 237 -5.38 2.93 -2.82
CA LEU A 237 -6.65 3.48 -2.37
C LEU A 237 -7.61 2.38 -1.88
N GLU A 238 -7.66 1.25 -2.60
CA GLU A 238 -8.39 0.04 -2.20
C GLU A 238 -7.88 -0.47 -0.84
N ALA A 239 -6.57 -0.50 -0.63
CA ALA A 239 -5.99 -0.92 0.64
C ALA A 239 -6.46 -0.05 1.83
N VAL A 240 -6.53 1.27 1.64
CA VAL A 240 -7.04 2.19 2.66
C VAL A 240 -8.55 2.00 2.85
N ILE A 241 -9.33 2.26 1.80
CA ILE A 241 -10.80 2.31 1.90
C ILE A 241 -11.39 0.94 2.18
N GLY A 242 -10.87 -0.12 1.56
CA GLY A 242 -11.28 -1.50 1.77
C GLY A 242 -11.10 -1.95 3.23
N SER A 243 -10.11 -1.40 3.93
CA SER A 243 -9.76 -1.74 5.32
C SER A 243 -10.54 -0.96 6.39
N LEU A 244 -11.29 0.06 6.01
CA LEU A 244 -12.06 0.87 6.96
C LEU A 244 -13.16 0.07 7.68
N ARG A 245 -13.48 0.41 8.92
CA ARG A 245 -14.63 -0.17 9.64
C ARG A 245 -15.93 0.45 9.14
N ARG A 246 -17.04 -0.28 9.26
CA ARG A 246 -18.38 0.28 9.06
C ARG A 246 -18.78 1.02 10.34
N ASP A 247 -18.30 2.25 10.46
CA ASP A 247 -18.48 3.13 11.62
C ASP A 247 -19.00 4.50 11.16
N GLU A 248 -19.83 5.15 11.98
CA GLU A 248 -20.44 6.44 11.66
C GLU A 248 -19.40 7.54 11.39
N VAL A 249 -18.30 7.58 12.16
CA VAL A 249 -17.23 8.58 11.98
C VAL A 249 -16.54 8.41 10.63
N VAL A 250 -16.32 7.16 10.23
CA VAL A 250 -15.74 6.82 8.93
C VAL A 250 -16.71 7.18 7.81
N GLN A 251 -18.01 6.90 7.97
CA GLN A 251 -19.01 7.26 6.97
C GLN A 251 -19.15 8.78 6.85
N GLU A 252 -19.10 9.53 7.95
CA GLU A 252 -19.11 10.98 7.92
C GLU A 252 -17.88 11.53 7.17
N ALA A 253 -16.69 10.97 7.42
CA ALA A 253 -15.47 11.36 6.70
C ALA A 253 -15.60 11.08 5.19
N LEU A 254 -16.12 9.90 4.82
CA LEU A 254 -16.40 9.55 3.43
C LEU A 254 -17.44 10.49 2.81
N SER A 255 -18.57 10.76 3.48
CA SER A 255 -19.62 11.64 2.95
C SER A 255 -19.18 13.11 2.82
N LYS A 256 -18.25 13.58 3.67
CA LYS A 256 -17.63 14.91 3.52
C LYS A 256 -16.72 15.00 2.31
N THR A 257 -16.17 13.87 1.89
CA THR A 257 -15.37 13.77 0.68
C THR A 257 -16.25 13.55 -0.54
N THR A 258 -15.71 13.82 -1.73
CA THR A 258 -16.37 13.70 -3.04
C THR A 258 -16.63 12.22 -3.42
N VAL A 259 -17.30 11.46 -2.56
CA VAL A 259 -17.59 10.03 -2.72
C VAL A 259 -18.47 9.76 -3.93
N LEU A 260 -19.37 10.67 -4.29
CA LEU A 260 -20.15 10.55 -5.53
C LEU A 260 -19.25 10.62 -6.76
N GLU A 261 -18.32 11.57 -6.81
CA GLU A 261 -17.32 11.66 -7.89
C GLU A 261 -16.44 10.42 -7.90
N LEU A 262 -16.08 9.88 -6.73
CA LEU A 262 -15.29 8.66 -6.63
C LEU A 262 -16.00 7.46 -7.28
N TYR A 263 -17.31 7.31 -7.10
CA TYR A 263 -18.07 6.24 -7.75
C TYR A 263 -18.03 6.33 -9.27
N GLU A 264 -18.22 7.53 -9.81
CA GLU A 264 -18.19 7.78 -11.25
C GLU A 264 -16.84 7.38 -11.83
N HIS A 265 -15.74 7.87 -11.26
CA HIS A 265 -14.39 7.53 -11.67
C HIS A 265 -14.07 6.04 -11.54
N LEU A 266 -14.42 5.41 -10.42
CA LEU A 266 -14.15 3.97 -10.21
C LEU A 266 -14.96 3.09 -11.16
N SER A 267 -16.19 3.49 -11.51
CA SER A 267 -17.00 2.78 -12.50
C SER A 267 -16.36 2.83 -13.88
N ALA A 268 -15.86 4.01 -14.28
CA ALA A 268 -15.17 4.19 -15.55
C ALA A 268 -13.86 3.39 -15.57
N LEU A 269 -13.05 3.46 -14.51
CA LEU A 269 -11.83 2.67 -14.38
C LEU A 269 -12.09 1.17 -14.41
N ALA A 270 -13.13 0.68 -13.73
CA ALA A 270 -13.45 -0.74 -13.67
C ALA A 270 -13.85 -1.31 -15.04
N ILE A 271 -14.52 -0.52 -15.87
CA ILE A 271 -15.04 -0.95 -17.17
C ILE A 271 -14.03 -0.69 -18.29
N PHE A 272 -13.51 0.54 -18.40
CA PHE A 272 -12.84 1.03 -19.61
C PHE A 272 -11.31 1.03 -19.54
N ASN A 273 -10.70 1.03 -18.36
CA ASN A 273 -9.25 1.13 -18.27
C ASN A 273 -8.56 -0.11 -18.88
N LEU A 274 -7.44 0.05 -19.60
CA LEU A 274 -6.76 -1.08 -20.28
C LEU A 274 -5.95 -1.98 -19.34
N HIS A 275 -5.60 -1.53 -18.13
CA HIS A 275 -4.79 -2.28 -17.18
C HIS A 275 -5.63 -3.21 -16.30
N PRO A 276 -5.47 -4.56 -16.40
CA PRO A 276 -6.34 -5.50 -15.68
C PRO A 276 -6.32 -5.38 -14.14
N PRO A 277 -5.16 -5.17 -13.47
CA PRO A 277 -5.11 -4.93 -12.03
C PRO A 277 -5.91 -3.68 -11.61
N THR A 278 -5.78 -2.57 -12.33
CA THR A 278 -6.56 -1.34 -12.09
C THR A 278 -8.05 -1.62 -12.17
N ARG A 279 -8.53 -2.29 -13.22
CA ARG A 279 -9.95 -2.62 -13.40
C ARG A 279 -10.50 -3.44 -12.22
N LEU A 280 -9.78 -4.49 -11.84
CA LEU A 280 -10.19 -5.39 -10.77
C LEU A 280 -10.22 -4.68 -9.41
N SER A 281 -9.19 -3.89 -9.12
CA SER A 281 -9.09 -3.12 -7.88
C SER A 281 -10.20 -2.06 -7.79
N SER A 282 -10.48 -1.36 -8.89
CA SER A 282 -11.58 -0.38 -8.96
C SER A 282 -12.94 -1.04 -8.70
N ALA A 283 -13.20 -2.21 -9.29
CA ALA A 283 -14.43 -2.96 -9.04
C ALA A 283 -14.56 -3.42 -7.58
N ARG A 284 -13.48 -3.90 -6.97
CA ARG A 284 -13.44 -4.29 -5.55
C ARG A 284 -13.69 -3.10 -4.64
N LEU A 285 -12.99 -2.00 -4.89
CA LEU A 285 -13.12 -0.76 -4.12
C LEU A 285 -14.55 -0.23 -4.19
N LEU A 286 -15.16 -0.22 -5.38
CA LEU A 286 -16.56 0.17 -5.55
C LEU A 286 -17.51 -0.75 -4.76
N GLY A 287 -17.30 -2.06 -4.81
CA GLY A 287 -18.02 -3.01 -3.95
C GLY A 287 -17.83 -2.75 -2.45
N CYS A 288 -16.61 -2.45 -2.00
CA CYS A 288 -16.32 -2.09 -0.61
C CYS A 288 -17.06 -0.81 -0.18
N LEU A 289 -17.06 0.22 -1.02
CA LEU A 289 -17.78 1.47 -0.77
C LEU A 289 -19.29 1.24 -0.70
N ILE A 290 -19.86 0.49 -1.65
CA ILE A 290 -21.28 0.10 -1.63
C ILE A 290 -21.62 -0.65 -0.34
N ASN A 291 -20.79 -1.61 0.08
CA ASN A 291 -21.05 -2.37 1.31
C ASN A 291 -21.02 -1.50 2.58
N LYS A 292 -20.22 -0.43 2.57
CA LYS A 292 -20.04 0.47 3.73
C LYS A 292 -21.04 1.64 3.76
N THR A 293 -21.53 2.06 2.59
CA THR A 293 -22.43 3.21 2.44
C THR A 293 -23.74 2.98 3.21
N PRO A 294 -24.22 3.96 4.00
CA PRO A 294 -25.51 3.88 4.67
C PRO A 294 -26.68 3.61 3.71
N GLN A 295 -27.79 3.07 4.23
CA GLN A 295 -28.99 2.83 3.44
C GLN A 295 -29.69 4.17 3.19
N GLU A 296 -29.34 4.84 2.10
CA GLU A 296 -29.83 6.18 1.77
C GLU A 296 -30.21 6.30 0.30
N VAL A 297 -30.94 7.38 -0.03
CA VAL A 297 -31.35 7.73 -1.41
C VAL A 297 -30.15 7.73 -2.38
N HIS A 298 -28.96 8.08 -1.90
CA HIS A 298 -27.73 8.08 -2.68
C HIS A 298 -27.32 6.69 -3.15
N LEU A 299 -27.53 5.65 -2.35
CA LEU A 299 -27.20 4.27 -2.74
C LEU A 299 -28.10 3.79 -3.88
N VAL A 300 -29.41 4.06 -3.80
CA VAL A 300 -30.36 3.68 -4.86
C VAL A 300 -29.98 4.33 -6.19
N LYS A 301 -29.65 5.64 -6.15
CA LYS A 301 -29.18 6.35 -7.34
C LYS A 301 -27.90 5.73 -7.89
N LEU A 302 -26.90 5.48 -7.03
CA LEU A 302 -25.65 4.84 -7.42
C LEU A 302 -25.88 3.49 -8.11
N LEU A 303 -26.74 2.63 -7.55
CA LEU A 303 -27.04 1.32 -8.14
C LEU A 303 -27.72 1.46 -9.51
N ALA A 304 -28.61 2.44 -9.68
CA ALA A 304 -29.21 2.74 -10.98
C ALA A 304 -28.16 3.21 -12.00
N ASP A 305 -27.28 4.13 -11.60
CA ASP A 305 -26.21 4.66 -12.45
C ASP A 305 -25.22 3.55 -12.86
N LEU A 306 -24.88 2.64 -11.94
CA LEU A 306 -24.03 1.48 -12.24
C LEU A 306 -24.68 0.52 -13.23
N LYS A 307 -25.98 0.23 -13.10
CA LYS A 307 -26.71 -0.57 -14.10
C LYS A 307 -26.71 0.10 -15.46
N ALA A 308 -26.91 1.41 -15.50
CA ALA A 308 -26.86 2.20 -16.73
C ALA A 308 -25.47 2.19 -17.39
N ALA A 309 -24.40 2.07 -16.59
CA ALA A 309 -23.03 1.91 -17.11
C ALA A 309 -22.72 0.47 -17.56
N ILE A 310 -23.21 -0.54 -16.85
CA ILE A 310 -22.90 -1.97 -17.09
C ILE A 310 -23.71 -2.52 -18.27
N ASN A 311 -25.02 -2.33 -18.29
CA ASN A 311 -25.91 -3.02 -19.24
C ASN A 311 -25.58 -2.73 -20.71
N PRO A 312 -25.33 -1.48 -21.14
CA PRO A 312 -24.97 -1.20 -22.52
C PRO A 312 -23.69 -1.91 -22.97
N VAL A 313 -22.72 -2.08 -22.05
CA VAL A 313 -21.47 -2.79 -22.33
C VAL A 313 -21.73 -4.30 -22.50
N LEU A 314 -22.64 -4.87 -21.71
CA LEU A 314 -22.97 -6.30 -21.78
C LEU A 314 -23.84 -6.66 -22.99
N ASP A 315 -24.79 -5.80 -23.34
CA ASP A 315 -25.80 -6.01 -24.38
C ASP A 315 -25.24 -5.77 -25.79
N ASP A 316 -24.26 -4.87 -25.94
CA ASP A 316 -23.67 -4.55 -27.24
C ASP A 316 -22.60 -5.58 -27.65
N SER A 317 -22.92 -6.38 -28.65
CA SER A 317 -22.01 -7.37 -29.24
C SER A 317 -20.78 -6.78 -29.95
N ILE A 318 -20.80 -5.48 -30.26
CA ILE A 318 -19.67 -4.76 -30.90
C ILE A 318 -18.57 -4.49 -29.87
N ILE A 319 -18.91 -4.39 -28.59
CA ILE A 319 -17.97 -4.07 -27.52
C ILE A 319 -16.97 -5.23 -27.32
N PRO A 320 -15.65 -4.94 -27.19
CA PRO A 320 -14.63 -5.97 -27.03
C PRO A 320 -14.87 -6.91 -25.85
N LEU A 321 -14.58 -8.21 -26.03
CA LEU A 321 -14.79 -9.23 -25.01
C LEU A 321 -14.14 -8.89 -23.66
N TRP A 322 -12.93 -8.32 -23.65
CA TRP A 322 -12.24 -7.97 -22.41
C TRP A 322 -12.99 -6.91 -21.59
N GLN A 323 -13.67 -5.98 -22.26
CA GLN A 323 -14.44 -4.91 -21.63
C GLN A 323 -15.74 -5.47 -21.06
N ARG A 324 -16.42 -6.33 -21.82
CA ARG A 324 -17.60 -7.09 -21.36
C ARG A 324 -17.28 -7.92 -20.12
N LEU A 325 -16.16 -8.66 -20.12
CA LEU A 325 -15.68 -9.40 -18.95
C LEU A 325 -15.39 -8.50 -17.74
N SER A 326 -14.99 -7.26 -17.96
CA SER A 326 -14.72 -6.30 -16.89
C SER A 326 -16.02 -5.74 -16.29
N ALA A 327 -17.01 -5.45 -17.13
CA ALA A 327 -18.37 -5.12 -16.69
C ALA A 327 -19.01 -6.28 -15.89
N VAL A 328 -18.84 -7.54 -16.32
CA VAL A 328 -19.28 -8.71 -15.54
C VAL A 328 -18.59 -8.76 -14.17
N LYS A 329 -17.28 -8.52 -14.09
CA LYS A 329 -16.56 -8.49 -12.81
C LYS A 329 -17.09 -7.37 -11.91
N LEU A 330 -17.35 -6.19 -12.46
CA LEU A 330 -17.95 -5.09 -11.71
C LEU A 330 -19.32 -5.50 -11.14
N HIS A 331 -20.18 -6.07 -11.99
CA HIS A 331 -21.48 -6.62 -11.59
C HIS A 331 -21.34 -7.60 -10.42
N ILE A 332 -20.44 -8.59 -10.54
CA ILE A 332 -20.19 -9.58 -9.47
C ILE A 332 -19.79 -8.92 -8.15
N TRP A 333 -18.92 -7.90 -8.17
CA TRP A 333 -18.50 -7.22 -6.94
C TRP A 333 -19.62 -6.37 -6.34
N VAL A 334 -20.46 -5.75 -7.16
CA VAL A 334 -21.67 -5.05 -6.69
C VAL A 334 -22.65 -6.04 -6.07
N THR A 335 -22.99 -7.13 -6.78
CA THR A 335 -23.89 -8.18 -6.26
C THR A 335 -23.37 -8.75 -4.94
N LYS A 336 -22.07 -9.06 -4.86
CA LYS A 336 -21.44 -9.54 -3.63
C LYS A 336 -21.55 -8.52 -2.49
N ALA A 337 -21.33 -7.24 -2.77
CA ALA A 337 -21.47 -6.18 -1.76
C ALA A 337 -22.91 -6.08 -1.23
N LEU A 338 -23.92 -6.15 -2.13
CA LEU A 338 -25.33 -6.11 -1.77
C LEU A 338 -25.77 -7.34 -0.96
N LEU A 339 -25.29 -8.53 -1.32
CA LEU A 339 -25.54 -9.77 -0.58
C LEU A 339 -24.95 -9.72 0.83
N LEU A 340 -23.69 -9.30 0.96
CA LEU A 340 -23.01 -9.25 2.27
C LEU A 340 -23.66 -8.25 3.23
N ARG A 341 -24.30 -7.19 2.72
CA ARG A 341 -25.04 -6.23 3.54
C ARG A 341 -26.53 -6.55 3.71
N GLY A 342 -27.06 -7.58 3.03
CA GLY A 342 -28.48 -7.93 3.05
C GLY A 342 -29.40 -6.86 2.44
N HIS A 343 -29.02 -6.29 1.29
CA HIS A 343 -29.82 -5.28 0.59
C HIS A 343 -30.95 -5.92 -0.23
N ASP A 344 -32.14 -5.31 -0.24
CA ASP A 344 -33.34 -5.85 -0.92
C ASP A 344 -33.13 -6.04 -2.44
N ASP A 345 -32.40 -5.14 -3.09
CA ASP A 345 -32.08 -5.27 -4.52
C ASP A 345 -31.11 -6.42 -4.86
N ALA A 346 -30.56 -7.14 -3.88
CA ALA A 346 -29.55 -8.18 -4.15
C ALA A 346 -30.05 -9.22 -5.16
N ASP A 347 -31.33 -9.60 -5.11
CA ASP A 347 -31.94 -10.55 -6.05
C ASP A 347 -31.94 -10.01 -7.50
N ILE A 348 -32.20 -8.71 -7.68
CA ILE A 348 -32.19 -8.05 -8.99
C ILE A 348 -30.78 -7.98 -9.59
N TRP A 349 -29.74 -8.10 -8.77
CA TRP A 349 -28.35 -8.13 -9.21
C TRP A 349 -27.81 -9.56 -9.37
N ILE A 350 -28.57 -10.59 -9.01
CA ILE A 350 -28.22 -11.99 -9.25
C ILE A 350 -28.67 -12.42 -10.65
N ASP A 351 -29.85 -11.98 -11.06
CA ASP A 351 -30.41 -12.18 -12.41
C ASP A 351 -29.56 -11.46 -13.49
#